data_AF-A0AAD5X9N8-F1
#
_entry.id   AF-A0AAD5X9N8-F1
#
_cell.length_a   1.000
_cell.length_b   1.000
_cell.length_c   1.000
_cell.angle_alpha   90.00
_cell.angle_beta   90.00
_cell.angle_gamma   90.00
#
_symmetry.space_group_name_H-M   'P 1'
#
loop_
_entity.id
_entity.type
_entity.pdbx_description
1 polymer ?
#
loop_
_entity_poly.entity_id
_entity_poly.type
_entity_poly.pdbx_seq_one_letter_code
_entity_poly.pdbx_strand_id
1 'polypeptide(L)'
;MPALPSTQPTLLHNNFSNTSAGPKPLFQRCVDLIATLYSFPLFEFFLFPNGIDEYLVPSLDESQMPTIDNPIEILWHTFKLGAPLCIVYNELATATSGKFLEPADISSVAPGNYPNIPCKDNLFRFVSACTEMNIPLAKELGGISELYKDNTAGFMKFLRLVEDVVYRIQIANNMPFPRDLPFSTEAPKEIINPLDNRSRVIKEIVETERAYLFSLEELQRYEHELKTSKLLSSEMV
;
A
#
# COMPACT_ATOMS: atom_id res chain seq x y z
N MET A 1 -44.96 15.12 23.45
CA MET A 1 -43.84 14.17 23.26
C MET A 1 -43.17 14.53 21.95
N PRO A 2 -41.92 15.02 21.96
CA PRO A 2 -41.22 15.44 20.75
C PRO A 2 -40.61 14.23 20.04
N ALA A 3 -40.72 14.20 18.70
CA ALA A 3 -40.17 13.17 17.84
C ALA A 3 -38.64 13.34 17.71
N LEU A 4 -37.91 12.23 17.87
CA LEU A 4 -36.47 12.16 17.62
C LEU A 4 -36.15 12.36 16.13
N PRO A 5 -35.10 13.09 15.78
CA PRO A 5 -34.62 13.18 14.40
C PRO A 5 -33.87 11.89 14.02
N SER A 6 -34.28 11.29 12.90
CA SER A 6 -33.63 10.15 12.28
C SER A 6 -32.26 10.55 11.73
N THR A 7 -31.19 10.15 12.42
CA THR A 7 -29.82 10.20 11.90
C THR A 7 -29.68 9.17 10.79
N GLN A 8 -29.74 9.61 9.53
CA GLN A 8 -29.31 8.79 8.40
C GLN A 8 -27.78 8.71 8.43
N PRO A 9 -27.16 7.52 8.37
CA PRO A 9 -25.73 7.42 8.17
C PRO A 9 -25.39 7.87 6.75
N THR A 10 -24.47 8.82 6.66
CA THR A 10 -23.93 9.37 5.42
C THR A 10 -23.27 8.24 4.62
N LEU A 11 -23.92 7.78 3.56
CA LEU A 11 -23.36 6.80 2.63
C LEU A 11 -22.18 7.45 1.88
N LEU A 12 -20.96 7.13 2.29
CA LEU A 12 -19.76 7.44 1.52
C LEU A 12 -19.70 6.50 0.32
N HIS A 13 -20.28 6.96 -0.78
CA HIS A 13 -20.19 6.31 -2.08
C HIS A 13 -18.76 6.49 -2.62
N ASN A 14 -17.93 5.45 -2.50
CA ASN A 14 -16.58 5.45 -3.08
C ASN A 14 -16.68 5.40 -4.62
N ASN A 15 -16.71 6.59 -5.22
CA ASN A 15 -16.69 6.79 -6.65
C ASN A 15 -15.29 6.45 -7.21
N PHE A 16 -15.14 5.24 -7.77
CA PHE A 16 -14.04 4.89 -8.69
C PHE A 16 -14.18 5.55 -10.08
N SER A 17 -14.87 6.68 -10.15
CA SER A 17 -15.11 7.41 -11.39
C SER A 17 -14.09 8.54 -11.50
N ASN A 18 -13.34 8.58 -12.61
CA ASN A 18 -12.46 9.66 -13.04
C ASN A 18 -12.99 11.05 -12.66
N THR A 19 -12.53 11.58 -11.53
CA THR A 19 -12.62 13.01 -11.23
C THR A 19 -11.47 13.72 -11.93
N SER A 20 -11.74 14.89 -12.50
CA SER A 20 -10.88 15.75 -13.35
C SER A 20 -9.61 16.32 -12.68
N ALA A 21 -8.99 15.57 -11.77
CA ALA A 21 -7.66 15.82 -11.23
C ALA A 21 -6.71 14.75 -11.81
N GLY A 22 -5.43 15.05 -11.95
CA GLY A 22 -4.44 14.13 -12.51
C GLY A 22 -4.41 12.74 -11.86
N PRO A 23 -3.63 11.78 -12.40
CA PRO A 23 -3.60 10.42 -11.89
C PRO A 23 -3.32 10.41 -10.37
N LYS A 24 -4.23 9.78 -9.61
CA LYS A 24 -4.13 9.67 -8.15
C LYS A 24 -2.73 9.14 -7.75
N PRO A 25 -2.13 9.66 -6.66
CA PRO A 25 -0.85 9.16 -6.19
C PRO A 25 -0.96 7.67 -5.83
N LEU A 26 0.14 6.93 -5.99
CA LEU A 26 0.17 5.48 -5.74
C LEU A 26 -0.37 5.12 -4.35
N PHE A 27 0.03 5.90 -3.34
CA PHE A 27 -0.46 5.73 -1.97
C PHE A 27 -2.00 5.72 -1.91
N GLN A 28 -2.65 6.74 -2.51
CA GLN A 28 -4.11 6.84 -2.51
C GLN A 28 -4.76 5.68 -3.27
N ARG A 29 -4.17 5.26 -4.39
CA ARG A 29 -4.66 4.09 -5.13
C ARG A 29 -4.61 2.82 -4.29
N CYS A 30 -3.54 2.62 -3.53
CA CYS A 30 -3.42 1.49 -2.63
C CYS A 30 -4.47 1.56 -1.50
N VAL A 31 -4.69 2.73 -0.90
CA VAL A 31 -5.70 2.92 0.14
C VAL A 31 -7.12 2.65 -0.40
N ASP A 32 -7.46 3.21 -1.57
CA ASP A 32 -8.75 2.99 -2.22
C ASP A 32 -8.98 1.50 -2.51
N LEU A 33 -7.94 0.80 -2.98
CA LEU A 33 -8.01 -0.62 -3.24
C LEU A 33 -8.14 -1.44 -1.95
N ILE A 34 -7.40 -1.11 -0.88
CA ILE A 34 -7.55 -1.76 0.43
C ILE A 34 -8.98 -1.60 0.93
N ALA A 35 -9.55 -0.40 0.87
CA ALA A 35 -10.92 -0.14 1.30
C ALA A 35 -11.94 -0.99 0.52
N THR A 36 -11.70 -1.16 -0.79
CA THR A 36 -12.55 -1.99 -1.65
C THR A 36 -12.41 -3.47 -1.30
N LEU A 37 -11.18 -3.96 -1.19
CA LEU A 37 -10.88 -5.34 -0.83
C LEU A 37 -11.40 -5.68 0.57
N TYR A 38 -11.40 -4.73 1.50
CA TYR A 38 -11.96 -4.89 2.84
C TYR A 38 -13.46 -5.21 2.81
N SER A 39 -14.19 -4.82 1.76
CA SER A 39 -15.62 -5.14 1.62
C SER A 39 -15.87 -6.62 1.30
N PHE A 40 -14.86 -7.35 0.81
CA PHE A 40 -14.99 -8.78 0.53
C PHE A 40 -15.02 -9.58 1.84
N PRO A 41 -15.80 -10.68 1.90
CA PRO A 41 -15.84 -11.55 3.07
C PRO A 41 -14.47 -12.09 3.45
N LEU A 42 -14.14 -12.09 4.75
CA LEU A 42 -12.89 -12.64 5.31
C LEU A 42 -11.60 -11.98 4.82
N PHE A 43 -11.68 -10.91 4.02
CA PHE A 43 -10.49 -10.26 3.46
C PHE A 43 -9.64 -9.54 4.52
N GLU A 44 -10.23 -9.25 5.68
CA GLU A 44 -9.53 -8.66 6.82
C GLU A 44 -8.37 -9.53 7.31
N PHE A 45 -8.49 -10.85 7.25
CA PHE A 45 -7.44 -11.78 7.67
C PHE A 45 -6.26 -11.82 6.69
N PHE A 46 -6.50 -11.48 5.42
CA PHE A 46 -5.42 -11.40 4.41
C PHE A 46 -4.73 -10.05 4.42
N LEU A 47 -5.49 -8.97 4.62
CA LEU A 47 -4.97 -7.61 4.70
C LEU A 47 -4.23 -7.35 6.01
N PHE A 48 -4.76 -7.87 7.12
CA PHE A 48 -4.30 -7.59 8.48
C PHE A 48 -4.13 -8.89 9.28
N PRO A 49 -3.13 -9.73 8.94
CA PRO A 49 -2.96 -11.05 9.55
C PRO A 49 -2.74 -11.00 11.07
N ASN A 50 -2.13 -9.94 11.58
CA ASN A 50 -1.88 -9.74 13.01
C ASN A 50 -2.95 -8.90 13.72
N GLY A 51 -4.05 -8.57 13.03
CA GLY A 51 -5.05 -7.62 13.49
C GLY A 51 -4.82 -6.22 12.96
N ILE A 52 -5.90 -5.45 12.84
CA ILE A 52 -5.88 -4.17 12.14
C ILE A 52 -5.08 -3.10 12.89
N ASP A 53 -5.11 -3.13 14.23
CA ASP A 53 -4.50 -2.11 15.08
C ASP A 53 -2.98 -1.97 14.89
N GLU A 54 -2.28 -3.05 14.51
CA GLU A 54 -0.84 -3.00 14.23
C GLU A 54 -0.50 -2.19 12.97
N TYR A 55 -1.46 -2.04 12.05
CA TYR A 55 -1.28 -1.34 10.78
C TYR A 55 -1.85 0.08 10.79
N LEU A 56 -2.39 0.51 11.93
CA LEU A 56 -3.00 1.82 12.11
C LEU A 56 -2.03 2.78 12.81
N VAL A 57 -1.88 3.96 12.23
CA VAL A 57 -1.19 5.09 12.82
C VAL A 57 -2.23 5.99 13.49
N PRO A 58 -2.12 6.24 14.80
CA PRO A 58 -2.97 7.19 15.49
C PRO A 58 -2.84 8.58 14.86
N SER A 59 -3.97 9.26 14.66
CA SER A 59 -3.97 10.66 14.27
C SER A 59 -3.47 11.53 15.43
N LEU A 60 -2.80 12.64 15.09
CA LEU A 60 -2.38 13.65 16.09
C LEU A 60 -3.59 14.35 16.73
N ASP A 61 -4.71 14.39 16.01
CA ASP A 61 -6.00 14.88 16.51
C ASP A 61 -6.88 13.69 16.91
N GLU A 62 -7.27 13.60 18.19
CA GLU A 62 -8.14 12.52 18.72
C GLU A 62 -9.54 12.46 18.06
N SER A 63 -9.96 13.55 17.38
CA SER A 63 -11.22 13.60 16.64
C SER A 63 -11.14 13.00 15.23
N GLN A 64 -9.94 12.67 14.75
CA GLN A 64 -9.75 12.05 13.43
C GLN A 64 -9.63 10.53 13.57
N MET A 65 -10.06 9.81 12.54
CA MET A 65 -9.83 8.37 12.48
C MET A 65 -8.35 8.09 12.21
N PRO A 66 -7.82 6.96 12.72
CA PRO A 66 -6.45 6.55 12.42
C PRO A 66 -6.25 6.31 10.92
N THR A 67 -5.02 6.48 10.45
CA THR A 67 -4.64 6.24 9.04
C THR A 67 -3.85 4.95 8.90
N ILE A 68 -3.81 4.38 7.70
CA ILE A 68 -2.94 3.21 7.43
C ILE A 68 -1.48 3.68 7.28
N ASP A 69 -0.56 2.99 7.95
CA ASP A 69 0.87 3.29 7.90
C ASP A 69 1.48 3.04 6.51
N ASN A 70 1.40 1.79 6.03
CA ASN A 70 2.10 1.34 4.82
C ASN A 70 1.15 0.55 3.87
N PRO A 71 0.24 1.23 3.15
CA PRO A 71 -0.76 0.57 2.31
C PRO A 71 -0.15 -0.18 1.11
N ILE A 72 1.01 0.27 0.63
CA ILE A 72 1.73 -0.41 -0.47
C ILE A 72 2.22 -1.77 0.00
N GLU A 73 2.82 -1.84 1.19
CA GLU A 73 3.36 -3.08 1.75
C GLU A 73 2.23 -4.07 2.08
N ILE A 74 1.13 -3.58 2.68
CA ILE A 74 -0.06 -4.40 2.95
C ILE A 74 -0.56 -5.08 1.68
N LEU A 75 -0.76 -4.32 0.59
CA LEU A 75 -1.20 -4.90 -0.68
C LEU A 75 -0.16 -5.83 -1.28
N TRP A 76 1.13 -5.51 -1.16
CA TRP A 76 2.18 -6.36 -1.71
C TRP A 76 2.19 -7.73 -1.03
N HIS A 77 2.13 -7.78 0.31
CA HIS A 77 2.01 -9.03 1.06
C HIS A 77 0.72 -9.77 0.70
N THR A 78 -0.40 -9.05 0.60
CA THR A 78 -1.70 -9.61 0.21
C THR A 78 -1.63 -10.26 -1.18
N PHE A 79 -0.99 -9.61 -2.16
CA PHE A 79 -0.85 -10.18 -3.51
C PHE A 79 0.10 -11.38 -3.51
N LYS A 80 1.17 -11.34 -2.70
CA LYS A 80 2.13 -12.45 -2.58
C LYS A 80 1.50 -13.73 -2.03
N LEU A 81 0.41 -13.65 -1.26
CA LEU A 81 -0.39 -14.81 -0.80
C LEU A 81 -1.08 -15.56 -1.95
N GLY A 82 -1.50 -14.86 -3.00
CA GLY A 82 -2.23 -15.40 -4.16
C GLY A 82 -3.68 -15.83 -3.88
N ALA A 83 -3.95 -16.48 -2.75
CA ALA A 83 -5.30 -16.92 -2.34
C ALA A 83 -6.36 -15.78 -2.33
N PRO A 84 -6.10 -14.58 -1.77
CA PRO A 84 -7.05 -13.48 -1.82
C PRO A 84 -7.42 -13.08 -3.26
N LEU A 85 -6.49 -13.20 -4.21
CA LEU A 85 -6.75 -12.87 -5.62
C LEU A 85 -7.68 -13.89 -6.29
N CYS A 86 -7.58 -15.17 -5.90
CA CYS A 86 -8.55 -16.19 -6.33
C CYS A 86 -9.97 -15.87 -5.85
N ILE A 87 -10.11 -15.40 -4.61
CA ILE A 87 -11.41 -15.02 -4.02
C ILE A 87 -12.01 -13.84 -4.79
N VAL A 88 -11.22 -12.79 -5.05
CA VAL A 88 -11.67 -11.65 -5.87
C VAL A 88 -12.09 -12.10 -7.26
N TYR A 89 -11.29 -12.96 -7.91
CA TYR A 89 -11.65 -13.51 -9.21
C TYR A 89 -12.96 -14.31 -9.18
N ASN A 90 -13.24 -15.05 -8.10
CA ASN A 90 -14.48 -15.81 -7.99
C ASN A 90 -15.73 -14.92 -7.99
N GLU A 91 -15.65 -13.72 -7.42
CA GLU A 91 -16.74 -12.75 -7.55
C GLU A 91 -16.94 -12.31 -9.00
N LEU A 92 -15.87 -12.15 -9.77
CA LEU A 92 -15.99 -11.86 -11.20
C LEU A 92 -16.54 -13.08 -11.98
N ALA A 93 -16.09 -14.27 -11.63
CA ALA A 93 -16.50 -15.52 -12.28
C ALA A 93 -17.99 -15.79 -12.11
N THR A 94 -18.55 -15.45 -10.94
CA THR A 94 -20.00 -15.53 -10.64
C THR A 94 -20.84 -14.79 -11.67
N ALA A 95 -20.36 -13.64 -12.15
CA ALA A 95 -21.10 -12.83 -13.13
C ALA A 95 -20.81 -13.19 -14.59
N THR A 96 -19.64 -13.78 -14.89
CA THR A 96 -19.16 -13.91 -16.29
C THR A 96 -19.05 -15.35 -16.78
N SER A 97 -18.24 -16.17 -16.11
CA SER A 97 -17.68 -17.42 -16.68
C SER A 97 -18.19 -18.68 -15.97
N GLY A 98 -18.59 -18.58 -14.71
CA GLY A 98 -19.00 -19.72 -13.87
C GLY A 98 -17.86 -20.68 -13.50
N LYS A 99 -16.62 -20.42 -13.94
CA LYS A 99 -15.43 -21.18 -13.54
C LYS A 99 -14.83 -20.60 -12.26
N PHE A 100 -15.08 -21.26 -11.14
CA PHE A 100 -14.54 -20.89 -9.85
C PHE A 100 -13.12 -21.45 -9.64
N LEU A 101 -12.28 -20.66 -8.99
CA LEU A 101 -10.96 -21.06 -8.52
C LEU A 101 -11.06 -21.56 -7.08
N GLU A 102 -10.53 -22.74 -6.83
CA GLU A 102 -10.31 -23.24 -5.47
C GLU A 102 -8.90 -22.83 -5.03
N PRO A 103 -8.77 -21.87 -4.08
CA PRO A 103 -7.47 -21.51 -3.54
C PRO A 103 -6.93 -22.65 -2.67
N ALA A 104 -5.66 -22.99 -2.85
CA ALA A 104 -4.91 -23.86 -1.96
C ALA A 104 -4.83 -23.24 -0.56
N ASP A 105 -4.86 -24.09 0.46
CA ASP A 105 -4.78 -23.67 1.86
C ASP A 105 -3.46 -22.96 2.15
N ILE A 106 -3.56 -21.76 2.71
CA ILE A 106 -2.46 -20.90 3.12
C ILE A 106 -2.41 -20.70 4.63
N SER A 107 -3.24 -21.40 5.41
CA SER A 107 -3.33 -21.26 6.88
C SER A 107 -2.00 -21.57 7.60
N SER A 108 -1.12 -22.35 6.97
CA SER A 108 0.22 -22.68 7.49
C SER A 108 1.30 -21.67 7.11
N VAL A 109 0.99 -20.67 6.28
CA VAL A 109 1.97 -19.71 5.76
C VAL A 109 2.03 -18.49 6.67
N ALA A 110 3.07 -18.43 7.50
CA ALA A 110 3.37 -17.24 8.29
C ALA A 110 3.84 -16.08 7.39
N PRO A 111 3.46 -14.82 7.70
CA PRO A 111 4.00 -13.65 7.04
C PRO A 111 5.52 -13.59 7.19
N GLY A 112 6.24 -13.59 6.07
CA GLY A 112 7.71 -13.61 6.01
C GLY A 112 8.32 -14.84 5.32
N ASN A 113 7.57 -15.95 5.19
CA ASN A 113 8.05 -17.18 4.51
C ASN A 113 7.66 -17.25 3.02
N TYR A 114 7.52 -16.11 2.34
CA TYR A 114 7.21 -16.10 0.90
C TYR A 114 8.49 -16.15 0.04
N PRO A 115 8.44 -16.79 -1.15
CA PRO A 115 7.28 -17.46 -1.73
C PRO A 115 7.22 -18.97 -1.42
N ASN A 116 6.12 -19.40 -0.78
CA ASN A 116 5.80 -20.83 -0.60
C ASN A 116 5.09 -21.42 -1.84
N ILE A 117 5.15 -22.75 -1.97
CA ILE A 117 4.50 -23.52 -3.06
C ILE A 117 3.00 -23.18 -3.21
N PRO A 118 2.17 -23.19 -2.15
CA PRO A 118 0.74 -22.84 -2.26
C PRO A 118 0.51 -21.40 -2.73
N CYS A 119 1.35 -20.45 -2.33
CA CYS A 119 1.21 -19.06 -2.75
C CYS A 119 1.46 -18.88 -4.25
N LYS A 120 2.51 -19.54 -4.77
CA LYS A 120 2.82 -19.55 -6.20
C LYS A 120 1.73 -20.25 -7.01
N ASP A 121 1.20 -21.36 -6.51
CA ASP A 121 0.11 -22.09 -7.17
C ASP A 121 -1.16 -21.24 -7.28
N ASN A 122 -1.57 -20.61 -6.17
CA ASN A 122 -2.72 -19.71 -6.14
C ASN A 122 -2.56 -18.53 -7.11
N LEU A 123 -1.39 -17.89 -7.09
CA LEU A 123 -1.11 -16.77 -7.99
C LEU A 123 -1.11 -17.22 -9.46
N PHE A 124 -0.57 -18.40 -9.76
CA PHE A 124 -0.58 -18.97 -11.10
C PHE A 124 -2.00 -19.27 -11.59
N ARG A 125 -2.85 -19.85 -10.74
CA ARG A 125 -4.27 -20.09 -11.04
C ARG A 125 -4.99 -18.79 -11.37
N PHE A 126 -4.82 -17.76 -10.53
CA PHE A 126 -5.39 -16.44 -10.75
C PHE A 126 -4.98 -15.84 -12.10
N VAL A 127 -3.68 -15.79 -12.39
CA VAL A 127 -3.16 -15.21 -13.65
C VAL A 127 -3.63 -16.02 -14.87
N SER A 128 -3.64 -17.34 -14.78
CA SER A 128 -4.12 -18.23 -15.85
C SER A 128 -5.60 -17.99 -16.13
N ALA A 129 -6.43 -17.89 -15.09
CA ALA A 129 -7.86 -17.63 -15.21
C ALA A 129 -8.16 -16.25 -15.81
N CYS A 130 -7.41 -15.21 -15.39
CA CYS A 130 -7.52 -13.88 -15.99
C CYS A 130 -7.12 -13.89 -17.48
N THR A 131 -6.14 -14.71 -17.84
CA THR A 131 -5.72 -14.88 -19.24
C THR A 131 -6.78 -15.60 -20.08
N GLU A 132 -7.41 -16.65 -19.54
CA GLU A 132 -8.53 -17.36 -20.19
C GLU A 132 -9.73 -16.43 -20.42
N MET A 133 -10.00 -15.51 -19.49
CA MET A 133 -11.04 -14.48 -19.61
C MET A 133 -10.68 -13.33 -20.56
N ASN A 134 -9.53 -13.41 -21.25
CA ASN A 134 -9.02 -12.38 -22.15
C ASN A 134 -8.84 -11.00 -21.48
N ILE A 135 -8.44 -10.98 -20.21
CA ILE A 135 -8.04 -9.73 -19.54
C ILE A 135 -6.67 -9.32 -20.10
N PRO A 136 -6.54 -8.16 -20.79
CA PRO A 136 -5.32 -7.79 -21.50
C PRO A 136 -4.11 -7.61 -20.56
N LEU A 137 -4.34 -7.02 -19.39
CA LEU A 137 -3.32 -6.78 -18.36
C LEU A 137 -2.66 -8.07 -17.85
N ALA A 138 -3.37 -9.21 -17.89
CA ALA A 138 -2.81 -10.50 -17.46
C ALA A 138 -1.67 -10.96 -18.40
N LYS A 139 -1.73 -10.62 -19.69
CA LYS A 139 -0.70 -10.95 -20.68
C LYS A 139 0.57 -10.10 -20.53
N GLU A 140 0.45 -8.91 -19.93
CA GLU A 140 1.55 -7.95 -19.76
C GLU A 140 2.38 -8.18 -18.47
N LEU A 141 1.92 -9.07 -17.59
CA LEU A 141 2.58 -9.36 -16.30
C LEU A 141 4.01 -9.85 -16.48
N GLY A 142 4.28 -10.68 -17.49
CA GLY A 142 5.58 -11.34 -17.68
C GLY A 142 5.79 -12.57 -16.77
N GLY A 143 4.76 -12.98 -16.02
CA GLY A 143 4.75 -14.16 -15.17
C GLY A 143 4.58 -13.84 -13.68
N ILE A 144 4.34 -14.88 -12.87
CA ILE A 144 4.13 -14.76 -11.42
C ILE A 144 5.39 -14.38 -10.65
N SER A 145 6.58 -14.63 -11.22
CA SER A 145 7.87 -14.34 -10.58
C SER A 145 8.12 -12.84 -10.42
N GLU A 146 7.53 -12.00 -11.27
CA GLU A 146 7.69 -10.53 -11.21
C GLU A 146 7.19 -9.93 -9.90
N LEU A 147 6.16 -10.52 -9.27
CA LEU A 147 5.65 -10.04 -7.97
C LEU A 147 6.59 -10.36 -6.80
N TYR A 148 7.35 -11.44 -6.93
CA TYR A 148 8.28 -11.92 -5.91
C TYR A 148 9.70 -11.37 -6.09
N LYS A 149 9.95 -10.66 -7.19
CA LYS A 149 11.12 -9.78 -7.28
C LYS A 149 10.82 -8.55 -6.43
N ASP A 150 11.75 -8.12 -5.60
CA ASP A 150 11.64 -6.89 -4.80
C ASP A 150 11.78 -5.62 -5.68
N ASN A 151 11.00 -5.56 -6.75
CA ASN A 151 10.96 -4.49 -7.72
C ASN A 151 9.52 -3.94 -7.80
N THR A 152 9.41 -2.63 -7.68
CA THR A 152 8.13 -1.90 -7.78
C THR A 152 7.45 -2.07 -9.13
N ALA A 153 8.20 -2.34 -10.21
CA ALA A 153 7.62 -2.55 -11.53
C ALA A 153 6.69 -3.78 -11.58
N GLY A 154 7.07 -4.89 -10.93
CA GLY A 154 6.24 -6.09 -10.84
C GLY A 154 4.96 -5.82 -10.05
N PHE A 155 5.11 -5.23 -8.87
CA PHE A 155 3.98 -4.80 -8.04
C PHE A 155 2.99 -3.92 -8.81
N MET A 156 3.47 -2.90 -9.53
CA MET A 156 2.61 -1.98 -10.28
C MET A 156 1.79 -2.67 -11.37
N LYS A 157 2.32 -3.73 -12.00
CA LYS A 157 1.56 -4.52 -12.99
C LYS A 157 0.44 -5.30 -12.32
N PHE A 158 0.73 -5.96 -11.19
CA PHE A 158 -0.28 -6.69 -10.42
C PHE A 158 -1.34 -5.74 -9.86
N LEU A 159 -0.94 -4.57 -9.35
CA LEU A 159 -1.86 -3.56 -8.86
C LEU A 159 -2.88 -3.16 -9.95
N ARG A 160 -2.42 -2.85 -11.16
CA ARG A 160 -3.30 -2.51 -12.29
C ARG A 160 -4.20 -3.67 -12.70
N LEU A 161 -3.70 -4.90 -12.68
CA LEU A 161 -4.50 -6.08 -12.98
C LEU A 161 -5.63 -6.26 -11.96
N VAL A 162 -5.33 -6.14 -10.66
CA VAL A 162 -6.34 -6.28 -9.60
C VAL A 162 -7.35 -5.14 -9.65
N GLU A 163 -6.92 -3.90 -9.88
CA GLU A 163 -7.82 -2.76 -10.11
C GLU A 163 -8.78 -3.01 -11.30
N ASP A 164 -8.28 -3.55 -12.42
CA ASP A 164 -9.13 -3.89 -13.58
C ASP A 164 -10.12 -5.02 -13.26
N VAL A 165 -9.69 -6.04 -12.52
CA VAL A 165 -10.59 -7.12 -12.07
C VAL A 165 -11.69 -6.56 -11.16
N VAL A 166 -11.34 -5.71 -10.19
CA VAL A 166 -12.30 -5.05 -9.29
C VAL A 166 -13.26 -4.15 -10.09
N TYR A 167 -12.76 -3.38 -11.04
CA TYR A 167 -13.59 -2.57 -11.92
C TYR A 167 -14.57 -3.43 -12.73
N ARG A 168 -14.14 -4.60 -13.21
CA ARG A 168 -15.02 -5.55 -13.91
C ARG A 168 -16.11 -6.16 -13.01
N ILE A 169 -15.81 -6.40 -11.74
CA ILE A 169 -16.80 -6.86 -10.75
C ILE A 169 -17.83 -5.76 -10.51
N GLN A 170 -17.38 -4.51 -10.43
CA GLN A 170 -18.25 -3.35 -10.23
C GLN A 170 -19.21 -3.14 -11.39
N ILE A 171 -18.74 -3.17 -12.65
CA ILE A 171 -19.64 -3.04 -13.82
C ILE A 171 -20.62 -4.21 -13.94
N ALA A 172 -20.27 -5.37 -13.41
CA ALA A 172 -21.13 -6.54 -13.34
C ALA A 172 -22.16 -6.49 -12.20
N ASN A 173 -22.14 -5.43 -11.37
CA ASN A 173 -22.97 -5.25 -10.17
C ASN A 173 -22.86 -6.40 -9.16
N ASN A 174 -21.70 -7.07 -9.10
CA ASN A 174 -21.44 -8.15 -8.15
C ASN A 174 -20.47 -7.72 -7.03
N MET A 175 -20.44 -6.42 -6.71
CA MET A 175 -19.60 -5.89 -5.63
C MET A 175 -20.27 -6.18 -4.28
N PRO A 176 -19.53 -6.72 -3.28
CA PRO A 176 -20.03 -6.84 -1.92
C PRO A 176 -20.54 -5.51 -1.34
N PHE A 177 -21.44 -5.57 -0.35
CA PHE A 177 -21.88 -4.35 0.33
C PHE A 177 -20.68 -3.71 1.08
N PRO A 178 -20.49 -2.38 0.98
CA PRO A 178 -19.38 -1.71 1.66
C PRO A 178 -19.41 -1.97 3.17
N ARG A 179 -18.30 -2.39 3.74
CA ARG A 179 -18.14 -2.51 5.20
C ARG A 179 -17.61 -1.20 5.79
N ASP A 180 -18.03 -0.86 7.01
CA ASP A 180 -17.49 0.29 7.73
C ASP A 180 -15.98 0.10 7.97
N LEU A 181 -15.19 1.09 7.55
CA LEU A 181 -13.74 1.06 7.65
C LEU A 181 -13.33 1.61 9.02
N PRO A 182 -12.44 0.93 9.76
CA PRO A 182 -11.94 1.42 11.05
C PRO A 182 -10.82 2.46 10.90
N PHE A 183 -10.53 2.91 9.68
CA PHE A 183 -9.49 3.88 9.36
C PHE A 183 -9.94 4.89 8.31
N SER A 184 -9.28 6.05 8.31
CA SER A 184 -9.48 7.06 7.28
C SER A 184 -8.86 6.65 5.96
N THR A 185 -9.61 6.85 4.87
CA THR A 185 -9.11 6.68 3.49
C THR A 185 -8.49 7.96 2.93
N GLU A 186 -8.52 9.07 3.68
CA GLU A 186 -7.91 10.31 3.27
C GLU A 186 -6.38 10.19 3.35
N ALA A 187 -5.68 10.52 2.27
CA ALA A 187 -4.23 10.62 2.32
C ALA A 187 -3.81 11.65 3.39
N PRO A 188 -2.80 11.34 4.22
CA PRO A 188 -2.17 12.33 5.09
C PRO A 188 -1.83 13.59 4.27
N LYS A 189 -2.13 14.78 4.82
CA LYS A 189 -1.96 16.07 4.12
C LYS A 189 -0.54 16.27 3.56
N GLU A 190 0.45 15.62 4.15
CA GLU A 190 1.85 15.61 3.70
C GLU A 190 2.07 14.94 2.32
N ILE A 191 1.22 13.97 1.95
CA ILE A 191 1.29 13.24 0.68
C ILE A 191 0.56 14.00 -0.45
N ILE A 192 -0.39 14.86 -0.09
CA ILE A 192 -1.23 15.61 -1.04
C ILE A 192 -0.39 16.67 -1.79
N ASN A 193 0.69 17.17 -1.19
CA ASN A 193 1.60 18.15 -1.80
C ASN A 193 3.03 17.60 -1.96
N PRO A 194 3.26 16.67 -2.91
CA PRO A 194 4.58 16.06 -3.13
C PRO A 194 5.65 17.10 -3.53
N LEU A 195 5.23 18.24 -4.08
CA LEU A 195 6.10 19.34 -4.47
C LEU A 195 6.65 20.09 -3.23
N ASP A 196 5.84 20.22 -2.19
CA ASP A 196 6.23 20.84 -0.92
C ASP A 196 7.10 19.89 -0.09
N ASN A 197 6.77 18.59 -0.06
CA ASN A 197 7.60 17.59 0.60
C ASN A 197 8.99 17.47 -0.05
N ARG A 198 9.06 17.43 -1.39
CA ARG A 198 10.35 17.46 -2.11
C ARG A 198 11.15 18.71 -1.77
N SER A 199 10.50 19.88 -1.69
CA SER A 199 11.16 21.14 -1.34
C SER A 199 11.67 21.13 0.10
N ARG A 200 10.90 20.53 1.03
CA ARG A 200 11.28 20.34 2.43
C ARG A 200 12.49 19.42 2.58
N VAL A 201 12.49 18.26 1.91
CA VAL A 201 13.63 17.33 1.93
C VAL A 201 14.89 17.98 1.36
N ILE A 202 14.77 18.70 0.23
CA ILE A 202 15.90 19.44 -0.35
C ILE A 202 16.43 20.48 0.63
N LYS A 203 15.53 21.22 1.30
CA LYS A 203 15.91 22.21 2.30
C LYS A 203 16.65 21.55 3.48
N GLU A 204 16.14 20.44 4.00
CA GLU A 204 16.76 19.71 5.10
C GLU A 204 18.16 19.18 4.73
N ILE A 205 18.33 18.63 3.52
CA ILE A 205 19.64 18.18 3.02
C ILE A 205 20.62 19.36 2.95
N VAL A 206 20.19 20.52 2.44
CA VAL A 206 21.06 21.70 2.34
C VAL A 206 21.41 22.26 3.72
N GLU A 207 20.46 22.25 4.66
CA GLU A 207 20.68 22.73 6.03
C GLU A 207 21.63 21.81 6.79
N THR A 208 21.46 20.49 6.65
CA THR A 208 22.35 19.50 7.28
C THR A 208 23.76 19.54 6.69
N GLU A 209 23.90 19.74 5.38
CA GLU A 209 25.21 19.93 4.74
C GLU A 209 25.93 21.20 5.24
N ARG A 210 25.20 22.32 5.37
CA ARG A 210 25.78 23.56 5.92
C ARG A 210 26.22 23.39 7.38
N ALA A 211 25.41 22.72 8.19
CA ALA A 211 25.76 22.43 9.59
C ALA A 211 26.99 21.49 9.67
N TYR A 212 27.09 20.51 8.77
CA TYR A 212 28.24 19.62 8.67
C TYR A 212 29.52 20.38 8.31
N LEU A 213 29.48 21.24 7.29
CA LEU A 213 30.63 22.06 6.89
C LEU A 213 31.09 23.00 8.02
N PHE A 214 30.15 23.65 8.69
CA PHE A 214 30.48 24.51 9.84
C PHE A 214 31.15 23.72 10.97
N SER A 215 30.65 22.52 11.25
CA SER A 215 31.24 21.63 12.26
C SER A 215 32.66 21.21 11.89
N LEU A 216 32.95 20.98 10.59
CA LEU A 216 34.30 20.67 10.11
C LEU A 216 35.25 21.86 10.23
N GLU A 217 34.80 23.07 9.88
CA GLU A 217 35.59 24.30 10.02
C GLU A 217 35.95 24.56 11.49
N GLU A 218 34.99 24.33 12.40
CA GLU A 218 35.22 24.45 13.84
C GLU A 218 36.25 23.42 14.34
N LEU A 219 36.19 22.19 13.83
CA LEU A 219 37.13 21.13 14.19
C LEU A 219 38.56 21.43 13.68
N GLN A 220 38.69 21.98 12.47
CA GLN A 220 39.97 22.48 11.95
C GLN A 220 40.51 23.66 12.78
N ARG A 221 39.63 24.55 13.23
CA ARG A 221 40.02 25.67 14.10
C ARG A 221 40.59 25.16 15.42
N TYR A 222 39.95 24.18 16.05
CA TYR A 222 40.46 23.54 17.25
C TYR A 222 41.79 22.81 17.01
N GLU A 223 41.95 22.10 15.89
CA GLU A 223 43.22 21.47 15.52
C GLU A 223 44.34 22.52 15.42
N HIS A 224 44.07 23.66 14.78
CA HIS A 224 45.04 24.74 14.65
C HIS A 224 45.38 25.37 16.01
N GLU A 225 44.39 25.67 16.85
CA GLU A 225 44.59 26.21 18.19
C GLU A 225 45.42 25.25 19.07
N LEU A 226 45.19 23.95 18.98
CA LEU A 226 45.97 22.93 19.69
C LEU A 226 47.43 22.84 19.22
N LYS A 227 47.66 22.93 17.90
CA LYS A 227 49.02 23.01 17.34
C LYS A 227 49.74 24.27 17.78
N THR A 228 49.08 25.43 17.76
CA THR A 228 49.68 26.72 18.12
C THR A 228 49.91 26.86 19.62
N SER A 229 49.05 26.27 20.46
CA SER A 229 49.21 26.25 21.92
C SER A 229 50.28 25.29 22.42
N LYS A 230 50.98 24.56 21.52
CA LYS A 230 52.12 23.67 21.86
C LYS A 230 51.79 22.57 22.87
N LEU A 231 50.51 22.25 23.08
CA LEU A 231 50.06 21.21 24.01
C LEU A 231 50.12 19.79 23.41
N LEU A 232 50.43 19.65 22.12
CA LEU A 232 50.68 18.37 21.46
C LEU A 232 52.11 18.34 20.91
N SER A 233 52.97 17.51 21.53
CA SER A 233 54.28 17.16 21.00
C SER A 233 54.14 16.41 19.68
N SER A 234 55.05 16.68 18.75
CA SER A 234 55.08 16.22 17.35
C SER A 234 55.10 14.69 17.12
N GLU A 235 54.91 13.85 18.15
CA GLU A 235 55.00 12.39 18.07
C GLU A 235 53.66 11.65 18.15
N MET A 236 52.51 12.35 18.11
CA MET A 236 51.19 11.71 18.16
C MET A 236 50.29 11.99 16.94
N VAL A 237 50.88 12.32 15.78
CA VAL A 237 50.19 12.32 14.47
C VAL A 237 50.86 11.30 13.56
#